data_AF-A0A967WG01-F1
#
_entry.id   AF-A0A967WG01-F1
#
_cell.length_a   1.000
_cell.length_b   1.000
_cell.length_c   1.000
_cell.angle_alpha   90.00
_cell.angle_beta   90.00
_cell.angle_gamma   90.00
#
_symmetry.space_group_name_H-M   'P 1'
#
loop_
_entity.id
_entity.type
_entity.pdbx_description
1 polymer ?
#
loop_
_entity_poly.entity_id
_entity_poly.type
_entity_poly.pdbx_seq_one_letter_code
_entity_poly.pdbx_strand_id
1 'polypeptide(L)'
;LEKDPLKSWHVQPEDWEHHRKYNEYVVAIEEMLERTDTEWGPWTIVEATDRRWARVKIFRTIIQRLEEALSERGFELPEEELQPAESEGEAQAEIEDEPPTEDASVEDEDADSEALEAELAAEAEAQAGEE
;
A
#
# COMPACT_ATOMS: atom_id res chain seq x y z
N LEU A 1 -1.86 -4.71 11.83
CA LEU A 1 -0.39 -4.51 11.72
C LEU A 1 0.34 -5.15 12.89
N GLU A 2 0.17 -4.69 14.14
CA GLU A 2 0.82 -5.33 15.30
C GLU A 2 0.34 -6.78 15.57
N LYS A 3 -0.96 -7.03 15.38
CA LYS A 3 -1.57 -8.36 15.55
C LYS A 3 -1.25 -9.35 14.42
N ASP A 4 -0.74 -8.85 13.30
CA ASP A 4 -0.41 -9.69 12.13
C ASP A 4 1.05 -10.14 12.26
N PRO A 5 1.34 -11.44 12.40
CA PRO A 5 2.70 -11.95 12.56
C PRO A 5 3.66 -11.49 11.46
N LEU A 6 3.19 -11.37 10.22
CA LEU A 6 4.01 -11.02 9.06
C LEU A 6 4.35 -9.52 8.99
N LYS A 7 3.58 -8.66 9.66
CA LYS A 7 3.73 -7.20 9.62
C LYS A 7 4.06 -6.58 10.97
N SER A 8 4.11 -7.39 12.03
CA SER A 8 4.41 -6.94 13.39
C SER A 8 5.75 -6.22 13.52
N TRP A 9 6.77 -6.67 12.77
CA TRP A 9 8.12 -6.09 12.76
C TRP A 9 8.17 -4.63 12.26
N HIS A 10 7.16 -4.20 11.52
CA HIS A 10 7.06 -2.85 10.96
C HIS A 10 6.65 -1.80 12.00
N VAL A 11 6.13 -2.21 13.16
CA VAL A 11 5.62 -1.32 14.21
C VAL A 11 6.63 -1.23 15.35
N GLN A 12 7.19 -0.05 15.56
CA GLN A 12 8.10 0.24 16.68
C GLN A 12 7.36 0.97 17.81
N PRO A 13 7.85 0.90 19.06
CA PRO A 13 7.29 1.67 20.17
C PRO A 13 7.25 3.19 19.91
N GLU A 14 8.23 3.71 19.18
CA GLU A 14 8.33 5.13 18.81
C GLU A 14 7.18 5.60 17.90
N ASP A 15 6.62 4.70 17.07
CA ASP A 15 5.55 5.05 16.13
C ASP A 15 4.29 5.52 16.85
N TRP A 16 4.04 5.00 18.06
CA TRP A 16 2.94 5.45 18.91
C TRP A 16 3.14 6.87 19.42
N GLU A 17 4.38 7.28 19.70
CA GLU A 17 4.67 8.66 20.09
C GLU A 17 4.53 9.60 18.90
N HIS A 18 5.02 9.21 17.72
CA HIS A 18 4.81 9.96 16.48
C HIS A 18 3.32 10.13 16.17
N HIS A 19 2.52 9.07 16.36
CA HIS A 19 1.07 9.13 16.15
C HIS A 19 0.37 10.10 17.11
N ARG A 20 0.78 10.16 18.39
CA ARG A 20 0.23 11.14 19.35
C ARG A 20 0.53 12.59 18.94
N LYS A 21 1.66 12.82 18.26
CA LYS A 21 2.11 14.13 17.77
C LYS A 21 1.64 14.43 16.33
N TYR A 22 0.71 13.67 15.78
CA TYR A 22 0.26 13.82 14.39
C TYR A 22 -0.06 15.27 14.00
N ASN A 23 -0.79 16.00 14.84
CA ASN A 23 -1.15 17.39 14.58
C ASN A 23 0.06 18.33 14.50
N GLU A 24 1.12 18.07 15.28
CA GLU A 24 2.36 18.86 15.23
C GLU A 24 3.11 18.59 13.92
N TYR A 25 3.13 17.32 13.47
CA TYR A 25 3.74 16.95 12.20
C TYR A 25 3.02 17.56 11.00
N VAL A 26 1.69 17.65 11.03
CA VAL A 26 0.92 18.29 9.95
C VAL A 26 1.38 19.74 9.75
N VAL A 27 1.47 20.53 10.83
CA VAL A 27 1.93 21.92 10.76
C VAL A 27 3.38 22.01 10.25
N ALA A 28 4.26 21.12 10.72
CA ALA A 28 5.65 21.09 10.27
C ALA A 28 5.79 20.73 8.78
N ILE A 29 4.95 19.81 8.27
CA ILE A 29 4.92 19.42 6.86
C ILE A 29 4.41 20.58 6.00
N GLU A 30 3.37 21.29 6.44
CA GLU A 30 2.87 22.48 5.75
C GLU A 30 3.96 23.55 5.62
N GLU A 31 4.66 23.88 6.72
CA GLU A 31 5.78 24.84 6.69
C GLU A 31 6.91 24.35 5.76
N MET A 32 7.23 23.05 5.80
CA MET A 32 8.25 22.47 4.93
C MET A 32 7.86 22.62 3.46
N LEU A 33 6.62 22.29 3.08
CA LEU A 33 6.13 22.41 1.71
C LEU A 33 6.19 23.86 1.24
N GLU A 34 5.70 24.81 2.05
CA GLU A 34 5.75 26.24 1.71
C GLU A 34 7.18 26.75 1.46
N ARG A 35 8.17 26.24 2.20
CA ARG A 35 9.56 26.71 2.14
C ARG A 35 10.43 26.00 1.12
N THR A 36 10.07 24.78 0.74
CA THR A 36 10.92 23.91 -0.08
C THR A 36 10.31 23.53 -1.43
N ASP A 37 9.02 23.84 -1.65
CA ASP A 37 8.42 23.75 -2.98
C ASP A 37 9.01 24.82 -3.90
N THR A 38 9.77 24.37 -4.89
CA THR A 38 10.56 25.25 -5.76
C THR A 38 10.49 24.76 -7.21
N GLU A 39 10.74 25.66 -8.18
CA GLU A 39 10.56 25.36 -9.61
C GLU A 39 11.40 24.17 -10.11
N TRP A 40 12.65 24.09 -9.67
CA TRP A 40 13.59 23.00 -9.94
C TRP A 40 13.33 21.71 -9.15
N GLY A 41 12.49 21.74 -8.11
CA GLY A 41 12.22 20.62 -7.22
C GLY A 41 10.81 20.67 -6.61
N PRO A 42 9.76 20.48 -7.43
CA PRO A 42 8.39 20.59 -6.97
C PRO A 42 7.96 19.37 -6.15
N TRP A 43 7.23 19.60 -5.07
CA TRP A 43 6.61 18.52 -4.28
C TRP A 43 5.31 18.04 -4.94
N THR A 44 5.09 16.72 -4.98
CA THR A 44 3.82 16.15 -5.45
C THR A 44 3.08 15.46 -4.31
N ILE A 45 1.85 15.90 -4.03
CA ILE A 45 0.99 15.32 -3.00
C ILE A 45 0.26 14.09 -3.58
N VAL A 46 0.38 12.95 -2.90
CA VAL A 46 -0.24 11.67 -3.30
C VAL A 46 -1.25 11.25 -2.25
N GLU A 47 -2.51 11.02 -2.64
CA GLU A 47 -3.54 10.51 -1.74
C GLU A 47 -3.32 9.00 -1.52
N ALA A 48 -2.73 8.65 -0.37
CA ALA A 48 -2.29 7.28 -0.08
C ALA A 48 -3.32 6.42 0.67
N THR A 49 -4.58 6.85 0.77
CA THR A 49 -5.65 6.07 1.42
C THR A 49 -5.89 4.74 0.70
N ASP A 50 -5.83 4.73 -0.63
CA ASP A 50 -5.83 3.51 -1.45
C ASP A 50 -4.41 3.26 -2.01
N ARG A 51 -3.82 2.12 -1.64
CA ARG A 51 -2.47 1.72 -2.06
C ARG A 51 -2.37 1.38 -3.55
N ARG A 52 -3.43 0.88 -4.18
CA ARG A 52 -3.45 0.60 -5.63
C ARG A 52 -3.42 1.92 -6.40
N TRP A 53 -4.25 2.88 -6.00
CA TRP A 53 -4.28 4.22 -6.58
C TRP A 53 -2.96 4.97 -6.40
N ALA A 54 -2.41 4.98 -5.18
CA ALA A 54 -1.18 5.68 -4.86
C ALA A 54 -0.01 5.22 -5.76
N ARG A 55 0.12 3.90 -5.98
CA ARG A 55 1.15 3.35 -6.87
C ARG A 55 1.03 3.88 -8.29
N VAL A 56 -0.18 3.85 -8.86
CA VAL A 56 -0.43 4.36 -10.22
C VAL A 56 -0.10 5.85 -10.31
N LYS A 57 -0.54 6.65 -9.33
CA LYS A 57 -0.27 8.10 -9.30
C LYS A 57 1.24 8.40 -9.22
N ILE A 58 1.98 7.65 -8.41
CA ILE A 58 3.44 7.79 -8.28
C ILE A 58 4.12 7.49 -9.62
N PHE A 59 3.84 6.32 -10.22
CA PHE A 59 4.47 5.94 -11.50
C PHE A 59 4.14 6.93 -12.61
N ARG A 60 2.87 7.34 -12.72
CA ARG A 60 2.44 8.33 -13.71
C ARG A 60 3.17 9.65 -13.54
N THR A 61 3.33 10.13 -12.31
CA THR A 61 4.04 11.38 -12.02
C THR A 61 5.52 11.27 -12.43
N ILE A 62 6.19 10.17 -12.10
CA ILE A 62 7.60 9.97 -12.46
C ILE A 62 7.77 9.90 -13.98
N ILE A 63 6.95 9.11 -14.66
CA ILE A 63 6.99 8.96 -16.13
C ILE A 63 6.78 10.33 -16.78
N GLN A 64 5.74 11.05 -16.40
CA GLN A 64 5.46 12.38 -16.95
C GLN A 64 6.65 13.34 -16.78
N ARG A 65 7.26 13.40 -15.59
CA ARG A 65 8.42 14.27 -15.35
C ARG A 65 9.65 13.87 -16.17
N LEU A 66 9.85 12.58 -16.38
CA LEU A 66 10.93 12.08 -17.24
C LEU A 66 10.68 12.43 -18.71
N GLU A 67 9.44 12.24 -19.18
CA GLU A 67 9.03 12.58 -20.54
C GLU A 67 9.19 14.08 -20.83
N GLU A 68 8.73 14.94 -19.91
CA GLU A 68 8.95 16.39 -19.97
C GLU A 68 10.45 16.73 -20.07
N ALA A 69 11.27 16.17 -19.18
CA ALA A 69 12.71 16.44 -19.15
C ALA A 69 13.45 15.90 -20.40
N LEU A 70 13.00 14.79 -20.98
CA LEU A 70 13.55 14.23 -22.22
C LEU A 70 13.16 15.10 -23.43
N SER A 71 11.91 15.57 -23.45
CA SER A 71 11.38 16.43 -24.51
C SER A 71 12.11 17.78 -24.53
N GLU A 72 12.37 18.38 -23.36
CA GLU A 72 13.18 19.60 -23.23
C GLU A 72 14.62 19.43 -23.75
N ARG A 73 15.16 18.21 -23.67
CA ARG A 73 16.49 17.86 -24.18
C ARG A 73 16.50 17.47 -25.66
N GLY A 74 15.35 17.48 -26.33
CA GLY A 74 15.22 17.19 -27.76
C GLY A 74 15.19 15.70 -28.10
N PHE A 75 14.86 14.83 -27.14
CA PHE A 75 14.57 13.43 -27.44
C PHE A 75 13.12 13.29 -27.89
N GLU A 76 12.91 12.64 -29.02
CA GLU A 76 11.57 12.24 -29.47
C GLU A 76 11.16 10.97 -28.71
N LEU A 77 10.05 11.05 -27.99
CA LEU A 77 9.47 9.91 -27.31
C LEU A 77 8.73 9.04 -28.34
N PRO A 78 8.88 7.71 -28.29
CA PRO A 78 8.07 6.82 -29.12
C PRO A 78 6.60 7.06 -28.83
N GLU A 79 5.75 7.03 -29.86
CA GLU A 79 4.30 7.08 -29.67
C GLU A 79 3.88 5.94 -28.75
N GLU A 80 3.02 6.26 -27.77
CA GLU A 80 2.46 5.31 -26.82
C GLU A 80 1.57 4.32 -27.58
N GLU A 81 2.17 3.32 -28.21
CA GLU A 81 1.45 2.14 -28.67
C GLU A 81 1.12 1.34 -27.40
N LEU A 82 0.02 1.73 -26.75
CA LEU A 82 -0.71 0.81 -25.87
C LEU A 82 -1.06 -0.39 -26.73
N GLN A 83 -0.21 -1.41 -26.71
CA GLN A 83 -0.57 -2.71 -27.22
C GLN A 83 -1.86 -3.07 -26.48
N PRO A 84 -2.98 -3.29 -27.18
CA PRO A 84 -4.18 -3.78 -26.52
C PRO A 84 -3.73 -5.00 -25.74
N ALA A 85 -4.06 -5.07 -24.44
CA ALA A 85 -3.80 -6.25 -23.64
C ALA A 85 -4.33 -7.44 -24.44
N GLU A 86 -3.43 -8.19 -25.09
CA GLU A 86 -3.83 -9.11 -26.14
C GLU A 86 -4.64 -10.23 -25.49
N SER A 87 -5.94 -10.21 -25.77
CA SER A 87 -6.94 -11.24 -25.54
C SER A 87 -7.11 -11.73 -24.09
N GLU A 88 -8.34 -11.61 -23.60
CA GLU A 88 -8.95 -12.64 -22.77
C GLU A 88 -8.91 -13.99 -23.54
N GLY A 89 -7.75 -14.64 -23.52
CA GLY A 89 -7.59 -16.02 -23.90
C GLY A 89 -7.80 -16.86 -22.65
N GLU A 90 -8.84 -17.69 -22.65
CA GLU A 90 -9.09 -18.73 -21.66
C GLU A 90 -7.84 -19.60 -21.48
N ALA A 91 -6.98 -19.24 -20.51
CA ALA A 91 -6.08 -20.18 -19.89
C ALA A 91 -6.81 -20.76 -18.68
N GLN A 92 -7.73 -21.69 -18.94
CA GLN A 92 -8.01 -22.75 -17.97
C GLN A 92 -6.76 -23.60 -17.87
N ALA A 93 -5.77 -23.15 -17.10
CA ALA A 93 -4.81 -24.04 -16.51
C ALA A 93 -5.48 -24.57 -15.24
N GLU A 94 -5.83 -25.85 -15.23
CA GLU A 94 -5.95 -26.59 -13.97
C GLU A 94 -4.63 -26.39 -13.22
N ILE A 95 -4.66 -25.55 -12.19
CA ILE A 95 -3.57 -25.44 -11.22
C ILE A 95 -3.75 -26.65 -10.31
N GLU A 96 -2.97 -27.70 -10.55
CA GLU A 96 -2.70 -28.68 -9.51
C GLU A 96 -2.09 -27.92 -8.33
N ASP A 97 -2.70 -28.09 -7.16
CA ASP A 97 -2.43 -27.43 -5.90
C ASP A 97 -1.10 -27.95 -5.31
N GLU A 98 0.02 -27.54 -5.89
CA GLU A 98 1.33 -27.61 -5.24
C GLU A 98 1.77 -26.18 -4.88
N PRO A 99 1.96 -25.84 -3.59
CA PRO A 99 2.17 -24.47 -3.16
C PRO A 99 3.52 -23.93 -3.65
N PRO A 100 3.56 -22.84 -4.45
CA PRO A 100 4.79 -22.12 -4.71
C PRO A 100 5.19 -21.32 -3.47
N THR A 101 6.42 -21.57 -3.04
CA THR A 101 7.11 -20.92 -1.92
C THR A 101 7.18 -19.40 -2.07
N GLU A 102 6.77 -18.70 -0.99
CA GLU A 102 7.41 -17.51 -0.39
C GLU A 102 7.98 -16.48 -1.38
N ASP A 103 7.15 -15.56 -1.87
CA ASP A 103 7.25 -14.11 -1.62
C ASP A 103 6.17 -13.38 -2.46
N ALA A 104 5.62 -12.29 -1.92
CA ALA A 104 4.76 -11.33 -2.59
C ALA A 104 3.33 -11.76 -3.01
N SER A 105 2.44 -11.93 -2.02
CA SER A 105 1.12 -11.27 -2.06
C SER A 105 0.44 -11.41 -0.70
N VAL A 106 0.33 -10.30 0.03
CA VAL A 106 -0.56 -10.23 1.18
C VAL A 106 -1.83 -9.54 0.70
N GLU A 107 -2.76 -10.35 0.24
CA GLU A 107 -4.18 -9.99 0.26
C GLU A 107 -4.62 -10.14 1.72
N ASP A 108 -4.82 -9.03 2.42
CA ASP A 108 -5.53 -9.02 3.68
C ASP A 108 -7.03 -9.12 3.33
N GLU A 109 -7.54 -10.35 3.21
CA GLU A 109 -8.99 -10.60 3.22
C GLU A 109 -9.51 -10.36 4.64
N ASP A 110 -10.06 -9.16 4.85
CA ASP A 110 -10.92 -8.81 5.98
C ASP A 110 -12.24 -9.59 5.90
N ALA A 111 -12.24 -10.88 6.26
CA ALA A 111 -13.45 -11.67 6.44
C ALA A 111 -13.19 -12.91 7.32
N ASP A 112 -13.16 -12.74 8.65
CA ASP A 112 -13.66 -13.74 9.63
C ASP A 112 -13.49 -13.28 11.09
N SER A 113 -13.79 -12.01 11.38
CA SER A 113 -13.82 -11.53 12.78
C SER A 113 -15.04 -12.02 13.57
N GLU A 114 -16.07 -12.57 12.90
CA GLU A 114 -17.28 -13.07 13.58
C GLU A 114 -17.14 -14.53 14.05
N ALA A 115 -16.32 -15.35 13.40
CA ALA A 115 -16.14 -16.77 13.78
C ALA A 115 -15.26 -16.94 15.03
N LEU A 116 -14.24 -16.09 15.20
CA LEU A 116 -13.26 -16.18 16.27
C LEU A 116 -13.78 -15.64 17.62
N GLU A 117 -14.78 -14.75 17.59
CA GLU A 117 -15.48 -14.29 18.80
C GLU A 117 -16.43 -15.35 19.38
N ALA A 118 -16.98 -16.24 18.54
CA ALA A 118 -17.87 -17.31 19.00
C ALA A 118 -17.11 -18.45 19.71
N GLU A 119 -15.87 -18.74 19.30
CA GLU A 119 -15.07 -19.81 19.90
C GLU A 119 -14.50 -19.42 21.27
N LEU A 120 -14.04 -18.17 21.42
CA LEU A 120 -13.52 -17.63 22.68
C LEU A 120 -14.61 -17.48 23.77
N ALA A 121 -15.87 -17.24 23.38
CA ALA A 121 -16.98 -17.16 24.33
C ALA A 121 -17.37 -18.56 24.88
N ALA A 122 -17.26 -19.61 24.06
CA ALA A 122 -17.56 -20.98 24.48
C ALA A 122 -16.49 -21.56 25.42
N GLU A 123 -15.22 -21.20 25.22
CA GLU A 123 -14.12 -21.63 26.09
C GLU A 123 -14.17 -20.96 27.48
N ALA A 124 -14.65 -19.71 27.55
CA ALA A 124 -14.80 -18.98 28.81
C ALA A 124 -15.93 -19.54 29.70
N GLU A 125 -17.02 -20.06 29.12
CA GLU A 125 -18.10 -20.67 29.90
C GLU A 125 -17.75 -22.08 30.42
N ALA A 126 -16.86 -22.81 29.75
CA ALA A 126 -16.39 -24.12 30.23
C ALA A 126 -15.48 -24.02 31.47
N GLN A 127 -14.79 -22.89 31.64
CA GLN A 127 -13.83 -22.69 32.74
C GLN A 127 -14.45 -22.08 34.01
N ALA A 128 -15.70 -21.60 33.95
CA ALA A 128 -16.41 -21.02 35.10
C ALA A 128 -17.28 -22.03 35.88
N GLY A 129 -17.34 -23.29 35.44
CA GLY A 129 -18.19 -24.34 36.03
C GLY A 129 -17.50 -25.27 37.03
N GLU A 130 -16.22 -25.08 37.32
CA GLU A 130 -15.43 -25.97 38.18
C GLU A 130 -14.71 -25.21 39.29
N GLU A 131 -15.47 -24.49 40.11
CA GLU A 131 -15.15 -24.16 41.52
C GLU A 131 -16.42 -24.22 42.40
#